data_AF-A0A5J4PMQ6-F1
#
_entry.id   AF-A0A5J4PMQ6-F1
#
_cell.length_a   1.000
_cell.length_b   1.000
_cell.length_c   1.000
_cell.angle_alpha   90.00
_cell.angle_beta   90.00
_cell.angle_gamma   90.00
#
_symmetry.space_group_name_H-M   'P 1'
#
loop_
_entity.id
_entity.type
_entity.pdbx_description
1 polymer ?
#
loop_
_entity_poly.entity_id
_entity_poly.type
_entity_poly.pdbx_seq_one_letter_code
_entity_poly.pdbx_strand_id
1 'polypeptide(L)'
;WKYKEGYEMDDGEINKWLHTIKEILINPEPDAMDFLDTIKLNLFASEIFVFTPKGEIKTMPQNSTALDFAFFLSSDIGSHCIGAKVNHKLVPLSHKLQSGDQVEILTSKSHRVLPQWETFATTAQARSKIAQILKDEKNSVQAQGENVLREFLKKGNVPLTISNIEKLCKLHSIKSKEELYTEIGSKRFFLGKPDREIVKEKNTNTWKQRLIFPFGSSSTAPQEKSDEKESHETNSKEIYKITEEALQKNCVRADCCHPIPGDDILGYRELDNNITIHKRQCPVAARIKSSYGNRIIAAEWDIENMSFLVTIYIRGIDNLGTLNE
;
A
#
# COMPACT_ATOMS: atom_id res chain seq x y z
N TRP A 1 -15.61 -16.70 -47.15
CA TRP A 1 -15.27 -18.10 -46.84
C TRP A 1 -16.46 -18.89 -46.29
N LYS A 2 -17.29 -18.30 -45.42
CA LYS A 2 -18.49 -18.91 -44.80
C LYS A 2 -19.57 -19.48 -45.74
N TYR A 3 -19.64 -19.03 -46.99
CA TYR A 3 -20.60 -19.55 -47.98
C TYR A 3 -20.23 -20.96 -48.50
N LYS A 4 -19.04 -21.49 -48.17
CA LYS A 4 -18.55 -22.78 -48.71
C LYS A 4 -18.56 -23.94 -47.72
N GLU A 5 -18.78 -23.69 -46.43
CA GLU A 5 -18.83 -24.74 -45.41
C GLU A 5 -20.08 -24.51 -44.55
N GLY A 6 -21.11 -25.32 -44.80
CA GLY A 6 -22.43 -25.24 -44.16
C GLY A 6 -22.43 -25.71 -42.72
N TYR A 7 -21.71 -25.00 -41.85
CA TYR A 7 -21.83 -25.13 -40.40
C TYR A 7 -22.59 -23.93 -39.84
N GLU A 8 -23.79 -24.18 -39.31
CA GLU A 8 -24.51 -23.25 -38.44
C GLU A 8 -23.83 -23.24 -37.06
N MET A 9 -22.86 -22.36 -36.87
CA MET A 9 -22.42 -21.91 -35.54
C MET A 9 -23.17 -20.63 -35.21
N ASP A 10 -23.48 -20.41 -33.93
CA ASP A 10 -24.24 -19.26 -33.42
C ASP A 10 -23.60 -17.92 -33.82
N ASP A 11 -24.22 -17.25 -34.79
CA ASP A 11 -23.74 -16.03 -35.45
C ASP A 11 -23.90 -14.76 -34.61
N GLY A 12 -24.54 -14.85 -33.44
CA GLY A 12 -24.85 -13.71 -32.59
C GLY A 12 -23.60 -13.05 -31.99
N GLU A 13 -22.67 -13.85 -31.47
CA GLU A 13 -21.51 -13.32 -30.74
C GLU A 13 -20.49 -12.67 -31.68
N ILE A 14 -20.25 -13.26 -32.85
CA ILE A 14 -19.32 -12.73 -33.86
C ILE A 14 -19.84 -11.42 -34.46
N ASN A 15 -21.13 -11.33 -34.79
CA ASN A 15 -21.70 -10.09 -35.34
C ASN A 15 -21.76 -8.97 -34.30
N LYS A 16 -22.09 -9.31 -33.04
CA LYS A 16 -22.06 -8.35 -31.93
C LYS A 16 -20.64 -7.83 -31.69
N TRP A 17 -19.64 -8.72 -31.78
CA TRP A 17 -18.22 -8.39 -31.70
C TRP A 17 -17.75 -7.45 -32.82
N LEU A 18 -18.12 -7.72 -34.08
CA LEU A 18 -17.79 -6.87 -35.22
C LEU A 18 -18.35 -5.45 -35.06
N HIS A 19 -19.55 -5.32 -34.48
CA HIS A 19 -20.17 -4.02 -34.22
C HIS A 19 -19.40 -3.22 -33.17
N THR A 20 -19.01 -3.85 -32.05
CA THR A 20 -18.26 -3.20 -30.97
C THR A 20 -16.87 -2.73 -31.42
N ILE A 21 -16.18 -3.52 -32.27
CA ILE A 21 -14.89 -3.09 -32.85
C ILE A 21 -15.05 -1.87 -33.74
N LYS A 22 -16.12 -1.83 -34.53
CA LYS A 22 -16.39 -0.70 -35.42
C LYS A 22 -16.64 0.59 -34.62
N GLU A 23 -17.37 0.52 -33.51
CA GLU A 23 -17.60 1.67 -32.62
C GLU A 23 -16.32 2.19 -31.97
N ILE A 24 -15.42 1.29 -31.55
CA ILE A 24 -14.14 1.64 -30.93
C ILE A 24 -13.16 2.27 -31.92
N LEU A 25 -13.10 1.75 -33.15
CA LEU A 25 -12.27 2.35 -34.22
C LEU A 25 -12.73 3.76 -34.60
N ILE A 26 -13.98 4.10 -34.34
CA ILE A 26 -14.54 5.44 -34.56
C ILE A 26 -14.14 6.40 -33.43
N ASN A 27 -14.01 5.91 -32.19
CA ASN A 27 -13.64 6.73 -31.01
C ASN A 27 -12.55 6.04 -30.15
N PRO A 28 -11.26 6.23 -30.48
CA PRO A 28 -10.17 5.62 -29.73
C PRO A 28 -9.91 6.39 -28.41
N GLU A 29 -10.60 6.00 -27.35
CA GLU A 29 -10.21 6.38 -25.97
C GLU A 29 -9.00 5.54 -25.50
N PRO A 30 -8.18 6.03 -24.56
CA PRO A 30 -6.99 5.32 -24.09
C PRO A 30 -7.29 3.93 -23.47
N ASP A 31 -8.49 3.73 -22.90
CA ASP A 31 -8.95 2.45 -22.34
C ASP A 31 -9.31 1.41 -23.44
N ALA A 32 -9.50 1.88 -24.68
CA ALA A 32 -9.88 1.03 -25.79
C ALA A 32 -8.73 0.16 -26.31
N MET A 33 -7.47 0.58 -26.10
CA MET A 33 -6.30 -0.24 -26.46
C MET A 33 -6.12 -1.43 -25.52
N ASP A 34 -6.34 -1.25 -24.22
CA ASP A 34 -6.35 -2.35 -23.24
C ASP A 34 -7.49 -3.35 -23.50
N PHE A 35 -8.62 -2.85 -24.01
CA PHE A 35 -9.72 -3.68 -24.48
C PHE A 35 -9.36 -4.51 -25.74
N LEU A 36 -8.63 -3.93 -26.71
CA LEU A 36 -8.17 -4.68 -27.89
C LEU A 36 -7.21 -5.81 -27.52
N ASP A 37 -6.29 -5.58 -26.58
CA ASP A 37 -5.39 -6.62 -26.08
C ASP A 37 -6.17 -7.75 -25.37
N THR A 38 -7.18 -7.38 -24.58
CA THR A 38 -8.12 -8.32 -23.95
C THR A 38 -8.83 -9.21 -24.99
N ILE A 39 -9.31 -8.65 -26.10
CA ILE A 39 -9.97 -9.41 -27.15
C ILE A 39 -8.98 -10.29 -27.92
N LYS A 40 -7.80 -9.74 -28.26
CA LYS A 40 -6.76 -10.47 -28.99
C LYS A 40 -6.34 -11.74 -28.25
N LEU A 41 -6.31 -11.69 -26.92
CA LEU A 41 -6.04 -12.87 -26.09
C LEU A 41 -7.14 -13.94 -26.18
N ASN A 42 -8.40 -13.56 -26.34
CA ASN A 42 -9.53 -14.50 -26.41
C ASN A 42 -9.72 -15.14 -27.79
N LEU A 43 -9.46 -14.42 -28.90
CA LEU A 43 -9.76 -14.91 -30.26
C LEU A 43 -8.78 -15.95 -30.82
N PHE A 44 -7.55 -16.00 -30.31
CA PHE A 44 -6.49 -16.90 -30.80
C PHE A 44 -6.12 -17.99 -29.80
N ALA A 45 -6.82 -18.08 -28.67
CA ALA A 45 -6.55 -19.12 -27.70
C ALA A 45 -7.05 -20.46 -28.21
N SER A 46 -6.17 -21.46 -28.28
CA SER A 46 -6.62 -22.85 -28.36
C SER A 46 -7.47 -23.17 -27.13
N GLU A 47 -8.43 -24.08 -27.23
CA GLU A 47 -9.34 -24.40 -26.11
C GLU A 47 -8.89 -25.66 -25.36
N ILE A 48 -9.21 -25.72 -24.06
CA ILE A 48 -9.05 -26.88 -23.20
C ILE A 48 -10.40 -27.25 -22.57
N PHE A 49 -10.59 -28.54 -22.29
CA PHE A 49 -11.79 -29.04 -21.61
C PHE A 49 -11.43 -29.44 -20.18
N VAL A 50 -12.10 -28.85 -19.20
CA VAL A 50 -11.90 -29.13 -17.78
C VAL A 50 -13.18 -29.62 -17.14
N PHE A 51 -13.07 -30.55 -16.20
CA PHE A 51 -14.20 -31.19 -15.55
C PHE A 51 -14.41 -30.62 -14.15
N THR A 52 -15.66 -30.32 -13.82
CA THR A 52 -16.05 -30.06 -12.43
C THR A 52 -16.07 -31.36 -11.62
N PRO A 53 -16.12 -31.31 -10.27
CA PRO A 53 -16.24 -32.52 -9.45
C PRO A 53 -17.53 -33.31 -9.71
N LYS A 54 -18.55 -32.65 -10.28
CA LYS A 54 -19.83 -33.26 -10.67
C LYS A 54 -19.80 -33.91 -12.06
N GLY A 55 -18.68 -33.82 -12.78
CA GLY A 55 -18.52 -34.35 -14.14
C GLY A 55 -19.01 -33.42 -15.26
N GLU A 56 -19.44 -32.20 -14.95
CA GLU A 56 -19.75 -31.21 -15.99
C GLU A 56 -18.47 -30.75 -16.70
N ILE A 57 -18.51 -30.72 -18.03
CA ILE A 57 -17.42 -30.22 -18.88
C ILE A 57 -17.55 -28.71 -19.02
N LYS A 58 -16.44 -27.99 -18.81
CA LYS A 58 -16.30 -26.57 -19.08
C LYS A 58 -15.18 -26.36 -20.12
N THR A 59 -15.48 -25.55 -21.13
CA THR A 59 -14.49 -25.13 -22.13
C THR A 59 -13.82 -23.85 -21.67
N MET A 60 -12.49 -23.81 -21.72
CA MET A 60 -11.69 -22.66 -21.31
C MET A 60 -10.56 -22.39 -22.30
N PRO A 61 -10.04 -21.15 -22.37
CA PRO A 61 -8.82 -20.85 -23.11
C PRO A 61 -7.62 -21.66 -22.59
N GLN A 62 -6.74 -22.10 -23.49
CA GLN A 62 -5.47 -22.72 -23.14
C GLN A 62 -4.64 -21.76 -22.29
N ASN A 63 -3.87 -22.31 -21.34
CA ASN A 63 -3.12 -21.58 -20.32
C ASN A 63 -3.97 -20.95 -19.21
N SER A 64 -5.29 -21.16 -19.20
CA SER A 64 -6.13 -20.80 -18.06
C SER A 64 -5.61 -21.44 -16.78
N THR A 65 -5.66 -20.69 -15.69
CA THR A 65 -5.25 -21.15 -14.37
C THR A 65 -6.43 -21.65 -13.54
N ALA A 66 -6.12 -22.30 -12.41
CA ALA A 66 -7.14 -22.67 -11.44
C ALA A 66 -7.92 -21.43 -10.92
N LEU A 67 -7.26 -20.27 -10.81
CA LEU A 67 -7.92 -19.00 -10.48
C LEU A 67 -8.91 -18.55 -11.57
N ASP A 68 -8.53 -18.68 -12.84
CA ASP A 68 -9.39 -18.35 -13.97
C ASP A 68 -10.65 -19.24 -13.94
N PHE A 69 -10.50 -20.53 -13.67
CA PHE A 69 -11.62 -21.45 -13.52
C PHE A 69 -12.55 -21.07 -12.36
N ALA A 70 -12.02 -20.60 -11.24
CA ALA A 70 -12.82 -20.12 -10.12
C ALA A 70 -13.71 -18.93 -10.51
N PHE A 71 -13.15 -17.91 -11.18
CA PHE A 71 -13.90 -16.75 -11.66
C PHE A 71 -14.85 -17.02 -12.83
N PHE A 72 -14.56 -18.08 -13.59
CA PHE A 72 -15.43 -18.62 -14.62
C PHE A 72 -16.67 -19.29 -14.03
N LEU A 73 -16.53 -20.09 -12.97
CA LEU A 73 -17.67 -20.73 -12.28
C LEU A 73 -18.60 -19.71 -11.64
N SER A 74 -18.06 -18.82 -10.81
CA SER A 74 -18.82 -17.66 -10.29
C SER A 74 -17.87 -16.62 -9.73
N SER A 75 -18.30 -15.35 -9.73
CA SER A 75 -17.51 -14.29 -9.11
C SER A 75 -17.35 -14.47 -7.60
N ASP A 76 -18.32 -15.11 -6.93
CA ASP A 76 -18.28 -15.36 -5.48
C ASP A 76 -17.30 -16.49 -5.10
N ILE A 77 -17.24 -17.54 -5.92
CA ILE A 77 -16.24 -18.60 -5.77
C ILE A 77 -14.85 -18.03 -6.06
N GLY A 78 -14.72 -17.24 -7.13
CA GLY A 78 -13.48 -16.56 -7.48
C GLY A 78 -12.97 -15.65 -6.36
N SER A 79 -13.83 -14.81 -5.77
CA SER A 79 -13.42 -13.85 -4.73
C SER A 79 -13.05 -14.48 -3.39
N HIS A 80 -13.59 -15.67 -3.09
CA HIS A 80 -13.37 -16.40 -1.84
C HIS A 80 -12.47 -17.63 -1.99
N CYS A 81 -11.84 -17.85 -3.15
CA CYS A 81 -10.99 -19.01 -3.35
C CYS A 81 -9.69 -18.93 -2.54
N ILE A 82 -9.27 -20.06 -1.97
CA ILE A 82 -8.02 -20.20 -1.21
C ILE A 82 -6.99 -21.07 -1.94
N GLY A 83 -7.46 -21.95 -2.82
CA GLY A 83 -6.65 -22.94 -3.51
C GLY A 83 -7.51 -23.82 -4.40
N ALA A 84 -6.86 -24.77 -5.07
CA ALA A 84 -7.54 -25.72 -5.92
C ALA A 84 -6.99 -27.13 -5.74
N LYS A 85 -7.80 -28.12 -6.10
CA LYS A 85 -7.43 -29.52 -6.16
C LYS A 85 -7.65 -29.98 -7.59
N VAL A 86 -6.58 -30.40 -8.26
CA VAL A 86 -6.60 -30.90 -9.63
C VAL A 86 -6.31 -32.40 -9.59
N ASN A 87 -7.21 -33.22 -10.11
CA ASN A 87 -7.10 -34.69 -10.09
C ASN A 87 -6.78 -35.22 -8.66
N HIS A 88 -7.50 -34.69 -7.67
CA HIS A 88 -7.33 -34.98 -6.25
C HIS A 88 -5.99 -34.55 -5.61
N LYS A 89 -5.15 -33.77 -6.30
CA LYS A 89 -3.90 -33.20 -5.77
C LYS A 89 -4.04 -31.71 -5.51
N LEU A 90 -3.57 -31.22 -4.36
CA LEU A 90 -3.55 -29.78 -4.05
C LEU A 90 -2.56 -29.05 -4.95
N VAL A 91 -3.02 -27.94 -5.54
CA VAL A 91 -2.23 -27.08 -6.41
C VAL A 91 -2.47 -25.60 -6.07
N PRO A 92 -1.48 -24.71 -6.33
CA PRO A 92 -1.67 -23.27 -6.15
C PRO A 92 -2.68 -22.71 -7.17
N LEU A 93 -3.26 -21.55 -6.86
CA LEU A 93 -4.21 -20.85 -7.74
C LEU A 93 -3.61 -20.46 -9.10
N SER A 94 -2.30 -20.26 -9.17
CA SER A 94 -1.56 -19.95 -10.40
C SER A 94 -1.27 -21.18 -11.28
N HIS A 95 -1.64 -22.39 -10.85
CA HIS A 95 -1.44 -23.60 -11.63
C HIS A 95 -2.22 -23.54 -12.94
N LYS A 96 -1.53 -23.73 -14.07
CA LYS A 96 -2.14 -23.79 -15.40
C LYS A 96 -2.84 -25.13 -15.60
N LEU A 97 -4.08 -25.08 -16.06
CA LEU A 97 -4.92 -26.23 -16.30
C LEU A 97 -4.60 -26.89 -17.65
N GLN A 98 -4.76 -28.21 -17.70
CA GLN A 98 -4.64 -29.01 -18.91
C GLN A 98 -6.00 -29.58 -19.32
N SER A 99 -6.15 -29.87 -20.60
CA SER A 99 -7.36 -30.54 -21.09
C SER A 99 -7.46 -31.94 -20.48
N GLY A 100 -8.62 -32.29 -19.93
CA GLY A 100 -8.85 -33.53 -19.20
C GLY A 100 -8.82 -33.40 -17.67
N ASP A 101 -8.35 -32.27 -17.13
CA ASP A 101 -8.22 -32.09 -15.68
C ASP A 101 -9.58 -32.01 -14.99
N GLN A 102 -9.73 -32.73 -13.87
CA GLN A 102 -10.83 -32.54 -12.93
C GLN A 102 -10.42 -31.53 -11.86
N VAL A 103 -11.13 -30.41 -11.77
CA VAL A 103 -10.77 -29.25 -10.93
C VAL A 103 -11.82 -29.02 -9.86
N GLU A 104 -11.39 -28.97 -8.61
CA GLU A 104 -12.18 -28.60 -7.44
C GLU A 104 -11.61 -27.32 -6.82
N ILE A 105 -12.42 -26.27 -6.69
CA ILE A 105 -11.99 -25.01 -6.06
C ILE A 105 -12.32 -25.05 -4.58
N LEU A 106 -11.33 -24.74 -3.75
CA LEU A 106 -11.48 -24.61 -2.31
C LEU A 106 -11.78 -23.14 -1.99
N THR A 107 -12.84 -22.87 -1.23
CA THR A 107 -13.27 -21.51 -0.85
C THR A 107 -13.34 -21.32 0.65
N SER A 108 -13.18 -20.08 1.11
CA SER A 108 -13.38 -19.67 2.50
C SER A 108 -14.04 -18.30 2.57
N LYS A 109 -15.04 -18.15 3.45
CA LYS A 109 -15.78 -16.89 3.66
C LYS A 109 -14.92 -15.73 4.12
N SER A 110 -13.79 -16.01 4.79
CA SER A 110 -12.86 -14.99 5.28
C SER A 110 -11.85 -14.53 4.23
N HIS A 111 -11.67 -15.31 3.16
CA HIS A 111 -10.69 -14.98 2.13
C HIS A 111 -11.23 -13.86 1.22
N ARG A 112 -10.33 -13.00 0.75
CA ARG A 112 -10.62 -11.88 -0.16
C ARG A 112 -9.61 -11.87 -1.30
N VAL A 113 -9.93 -11.13 -2.35
CA VAL A 113 -9.06 -10.97 -3.51
C VAL A 113 -7.76 -10.26 -3.08
N LEU A 114 -6.63 -10.73 -3.60
CA LEU A 114 -5.32 -10.15 -3.32
C LEU A 114 -4.75 -9.49 -4.58
N PRO A 115 -3.99 -8.38 -4.45
CA PRO A 115 -3.39 -7.70 -5.62
C PRO A 115 -2.52 -8.62 -6.49
N GLN A 116 -1.81 -9.58 -5.88
CA GLN A 116 -0.97 -10.52 -6.61
C GLN A 116 -1.74 -11.42 -7.60
N TRP A 117 -3.05 -11.57 -7.42
CA TRP A 117 -3.89 -12.41 -8.30
C TRP A 117 -4.01 -11.87 -9.72
N GLU A 118 -3.78 -10.57 -9.94
CA GLU A 118 -3.70 -10.00 -11.29
C GLU A 118 -2.59 -10.63 -12.14
N THR A 119 -1.53 -11.13 -11.49
CA THR A 119 -0.42 -11.83 -12.17
C THR A 119 -0.70 -13.31 -12.40
N PHE A 120 -1.65 -13.90 -11.65
CA PHE A 120 -2.01 -15.31 -11.75
C PHE A 120 -3.12 -15.54 -12.77
N ALA A 121 -4.09 -14.63 -12.81
CA ALA A 121 -5.18 -14.67 -13.77
C ALA A 121 -4.69 -14.38 -15.18
N THR A 122 -5.02 -15.27 -16.12
CA THR A 122 -4.62 -15.13 -17.52
C THR A 122 -5.79 -14.66 -18.38
N THR A 123 -7.01 -15.04 -18.01
CA THR A 123 -8.21 -14.69 -18.77
C THR A 123 -8.59 -13.24 -18.50
N ALA A 124 -9.03 -12.55 -19.55
CA ALA A 124 -9.44 -11.15 -19.41
C ALA A 124 -10.65 -10.97 -18.47
N GLN A 125 -11.57 -11.95 -18.48
CA GLN A 125 -12.72 -11.95 -17.58
C GLN A 125 -12.29 -11.98 -16.11
N ALA A 126 -11.37 -12.88 -15.74
CA ALA A 126 -10.89 -12.96 -14.36
C ALA A 126 -10.09 -11.71 -13.99
N ARG A 127 -9.18 -11.24 -14.86
CA ARG A 127 -8.39 -10.02 -14.63
C ARG A 127 -9.28 -8.79 -14.40
N SER A 128 -10.31 -8.61 -15.24
CA SER A 128 -11.26 -7.49 -15.12
C SER A 128 -12.04 -7.55 -13.80
N LYS A 129 -12.56 -8.74 -13.42
CA LYS A 129 -13.27 -8.92 -12.14
C LYS A 129 -12.37 -8.66 -10.93
N ILE A 130 -11.13 -9.17 -10.95
CA ILE A 130 -10.14 -8.95 -9.88
C ILE A 130 -9.84 -7.46 -9.74
N ALA A 131 -9.52 -6.78 -10.83
CA ALA A 131 -9.23 -5.35 -10.84
C ALA A 131 -10.41 -4.53 -10.31
N GLN A 132 -11.64 -4.87 -10.71
CA GLN A 132 -12.84 -4.21 -10.23
C GLN A 132 -13.01 -4.39 -8.71
N ILE A 133 -12.90 -5.62 -8.20
CA ILE A 133 -13.05 -5.89 -6.76
C ILE A 133 -12.00 -5.12 -5.95
N LEU A 134 -10.74 -5.13 -6.38
CA LEU A 134 -9.65 -4.41 -5.71
C LEU A 134 -9.88 -2.88 -5.75
N LYS A 135 -10.39 -2.36 -6.86
CA LYS A 135 -10.75 -0.95 -7.00
C LYS A 135 -11.89 -0.57 -6.04
N ASP A 136 -12.92 -1.39 -5.96
CA ASP A 136 -14.08 -1.16 -5.09
C ASP A 136 -13.69 -1.22 -3.60
N GLU A 137 -12.84 -2.18 -3.21
CA GLU A 137 -12.29 -2.26 -1.86
C GLU A 137 -11.47 -1.02 -1.52
N LYS A 138 -10.58 -0.60 -2.43
CA LYS A 138 -9.79 0.63 -2.26
C LYS A 138 -10.69 1.86 -2.10
N ASN A 139 -11.70 2.02 -2.94
CA ASN A 139 -12.64 3.14 -2.89
C ASN A 139 -13.42 3.14 -1.56
N SER A 140 -13.84 1.96 -1.08
CA SER A 140 -14.54 1.82 0.20
C SER A 140 -13.66 2.24 1.39
N VAL A 141 -12.39 1.80 1.41
CA VAL A 141 -11.42 2.20 2.44
C VAL A 141 -11.16 3.71 2.39
N GLN A 142 -11.03 4.29 1.20
CA GLN A 142 -10.86 5.74 1.04
C GLN A 142 -12.06 6.52 1.54
N ALA A 143 -13.28 6.10 1.22
CA ALA A 143 -14.50 6.73 1.71
C ALA A 143 -14.59 6.70 3.24
N GLN A 144 -14.18 5.57 3.87
CA GLN A 144 -14.09 5.48 5.33
C GLN A 144 -13.06 6.47 5.90
N GLY A 145 -11.88 6.55 5.30
CA GLY A 145 -10.83 7.48 5.73
C GLY A 145 -11.25 8.94 5.58
N GLU A 146 -11.94 9.28 4.49
CA GLU A 146 -12.50 10.62 4.29
C GLU A 146 -13.51 10.97 5.39
N ASN A 147 -14.40 10.04 5.73
CA ASN A 147 -15.39 10.25 6.80
C ASN A 147 -14.72 10.45 8.16
N VAL A 148 -13.71 9.64 8.49
CA VAL A 148 -12.94 9.78 9.74
C VAL A 148 -12.23 11.15 9.80
N LEU A 149 -11.60 11.58 8.71
CA LEU A 149 -10.97 12.88 8.63
C LEU A 149 -11.99 14.02 8.78
N ARG A 150 -13.14 13.90 8.11
CA ARG A 150 -14.22 14.87 8.17
C ARG A 150 -14.76 15.04 9.60
N GLU A 151 -14.97 13.93 10.32
CA GLU A 151 -15.37 13.97 11.72
C GLU A 151 -14.31 14.60 12.62
N PHE A 152 -13.05 14.28 12.38
CA PHE A 152 -11.92 14.83 13.13
C PHE A 152 -11.81 16.35 12.96
N LEU A 153 -11.92 16.85 11.73
CA LEU A 153 -11.88 18.29 11.43
C LEU A 153 -13.12 19.02 11.98
N LYS A 154 -14.29 18.39 11.91
CA LYS A 154 -15.53 18.93 12.51
C LYS A 154 -15.38 19.12 14.02
N LYS A 155 -14.79 18.14 14.73
CA LYS A 155 -14.46 18.27 16.17
C LYS A 155 -13.46 19.40 16.44
N GLY A 156 -12.57 19.68 15.49
CA GLY A 156 -11.62 20.80 15.55
C GLY A 156 -12.21 22.17 15.19
N ASN A 157 -13.47 22.22 14.74
CA ASN A 157 -14.13 23.38 14.13
C ASN A 157 -13.36 23.94 12.92
N VAL A 158 -12.84 23.05 12.07
CA VAL A 158 -12.10 23.39 10.86
C VAL A 158 -12.83 22.85 9.63
N PRO A 159 -13.01 23.65 8.55
CA PRO A 159 -13.53 23.13 7.29
C PRO A 159 -12.56 22.16 6.60
N LEU A 160 -13.13 21.15 5.93
CA LEU A 160 -12.41 20.27 5.01
C LEU A 160 -12.14 21.02 3.70
N THR A 161 -10.94 21.58 3.55
CA THR A 161 -10.50 22.29 2.34
C THR A 161 -9.27 21.61 1.74
N ILE A 162 -9.04 21.81 0.44
CA ILE A 162 -7.87 21.25 -0.26
C ILE A 162 -6.57 21.70 0.42
N SER A 163 -6.48 22.97 0.83
CA SER A 163 -5.30 23.49 1.54
C SER A 163 -5.03 22.80 2.88
N ASN A 164 -6.08 22.47 3.64
CA ASN A 164 -5.92 21.75 4.90
C ASN A 164 -5.48 20.30 4.68
N ILE A 165 -5.98 19.65 3.63
CA ILE A 165 -5.55 18.30 3.23
C ILE A 165 -4.08 18.33 2.82
N GLU A 166 -3.65 19.32 2.01
CA GLU A 166 -2.25 19.47 1.61
C GLU A 166 -1.30 19.69 2.79
N LYS A 167 -1.73 20.48 3.79
CA LYS A 167 -0.96 20.65 5.03
C LYS A 167 -0.78 19.34 5.78
N LEU A 168 -1.84 18.53 5.89
CA LEU A 168 -1.78 17.20 6.51
C LEU A 168 -0.91 16.24 5.71
N CYS A 169 -1.02 16.24 4.38
CA CYS A 169 -0.15 15.46 3.51
C CYS A 169 1.33 15.83 3.71
N LYS A 170 1.65 17.12 3.81
CA LYS A 170 3.03 17.60 4.07
C LYS A 170 3.55 17.15 5.44
N LEU A 171 2.72 17.27 6.49
CA LEU A 171 3.09 16.85 7.84
C LEU A 171 3.47 15.37 7.89
N HIS A 172 2.69 14.52 7.20
CA HIS A 172 2.88 13.07 7.22
C HIS A 172 3.72 12.53 6.08
N SER A 173 4.33 13.40 5.27
CA SER A 173 5.10 13.01 4.07
C SER A 173 4.32 12.11 3.09
N ILE A 174 2.99 12.30 3.01
CA ILE A 174 2.09 11.57 2.13
C ILE A 174 1.96 12.31 0.79
N LYS A 175 2.03 11.57 -0.32
CA LYS A 175 2.14 12.18 -1.66
C LYS A 175 0.80 12.66 -2.20
N SER A 176 -0.30 11.99 -1.85
CA SER A 176 -1.62 12.28 -2.41
C SER A 176 -2.74 12.25 -1.38
N LYS A 177 -3.83 12.98 -1.67
CA LYS A 177 -5.05 12.97 -0.83
C LYS A 177 -5.67 11.57 -0.74
N GLU A 178 -5.62 10.80 -1.83
CA GLU A 178 -6.18 9.45 -1.89
C GLU A 178 -5.38 8.49 -1.01
N GLU A 179 -4.05 8.66 -0.97
CA GLU A 179 -3.15 7.88 -0.11
C GLU A 179 -3.40 8.22 1.35
N LEU A 180 -3.56 9.50 1.69
CA LEU A 180 -3.94 9.94 3.04
C LEU A 180 -5.25 9.30 3.50
N TYR A 181 -6.29 9.31 2.66
CA TYR A 181 -7.56 8.67 3.00
C TYR A 181 -7.43 7.16 3.14
N THR A 182 -6.59 6.53 2.33
CA THR A 182 -6.35 5.08 2.41
C THR A 182 -5.65 4.72 3.73
N GLU A 183 -4.65 5.49 4.15
CA GLU A 183 -3.91 5.26 5.41
C GLU A 183 -4.77 5.51 6.66
N ILE A 184 -5.64 6.53 6.63
CA ILE A 184 -6.63 6.77 7.69
C ILE A 184 -7.67 5.64 7.72
N GLY A 185 -8.24 5.29 6.56
CA GLY A 185 -9.30 4.28 6.46
C GLY A 185 -8.83 2.87 6.85
N SER A 186 -7.58 2.53 6.51
CA SER A 186 -6.94 1.28 6.91
C SER A 186 -6.48 1.25 8.38
N LYS A 187 -6.68 2.35 9.13
CA LYS A 187 -6.30 2.52 10.54
C LYS A 187 -4.80 2.32 10.81
N ARG A 188 -3.96 2.50 9.78
CA ARG A 188 -2.51 2.55 9.93
C ARG A 188 -2.05 3.88 10.50
N PHE A 189 -2.82 4.92 10.23
CA PHE A 189 -2.57 6.28 10.67
C PHE A 189 -3.73 6.80 11.54
N PHE A 190 -3.38 7.42 12.68
CA PHE A 190 -4.34 7.99 13.62
C PHE A 190 -4.18 9.50 13.71
N LEU A 191 -5.27 10.22 13.50
CA LEU A 191 -5.31 11.67 13.62
C LEU A 191 -5.22 12.10 15.10
N GLY A 192 -4.19 12.89 15.42
CA GLY A 192 -3.84 13.30 16.77
C GLY A 192 -3.93 14.81 17.01
N LYS A 193 -3.41 15.26 18.15
CA LYS A 193 -3.28 16.69 18.46
C LYS A 193 -2.44 17.50 17.44
N PRO A 194 -1.29 17.03 16.93
CA PRO A 194 -0.48 17.82 15.99
C PRO A 194 -1.23 18.17 14.70
N ASP A 195 -2.11 17.26 14.24
CA ASP A 195 -2.94 17.47 13.05
C ASP A 195 -3.94 18.61 13.21
N ARG A 196 -4.42 18.86 14.44
CA ARG A 196 -5.34 19.97 14.71
C ARG A 196 -4.63 21.30 14.71
N GLU A 197 -3.38 21.32 15.18
CA GLU A 197 -2.62 22.55 15.36
C GLU A 197 -2.19 23.13 14.02
N ILE A 198 -1.64 22.30 13.12
CA ILE A 198 -1.20 22.76 11.79
C ILE A 198 -2.35 23.26 10.90
N VAL A 199 -3.54 22.68 11.12
CA VAL A 199 -4.75 23.04 10.39
C VAL A 199 -5.40 24.31 10.96
N LYS A 200 -5.27 24.56 12.28
CA LYS A 200 -5.71 25.80 12.94
C LYS A 200 -4.75 26.97 12.74
N GLU A 201 -3.49 26.69 12.42
CA GLU A 201 -2.49 27.71 12.15
C GLU A 201 -2.96 28.56 10.97
N LYS A 202 -3.49 29.75 11.31
CA LYS A 202 -4.03 30.71 10.36
C LYS A 202 -2.92 31.08 9.39
N ASN A 203 -3.25 31.08 8.10
CA ASN A 203 -2.46 31.73 7.06
C ASN A 203 -2.42 33.25 7.35
N THR A 204 -1.54 33.69 8.27
CA THR A 204 -1.33 35.11 8.59
C THR A 204 -0.33 35.78 7.66
N ASN A 205 0.19 35.07 6.64
CA ASN A 205 1.27 35.58 5.81
C ASN A 205 0.82 36.24 4.50
N THR A 206 -0.47 36.22 4.14
CA THR A 206 -0.93 36.87 2.90
C THR A 206 -1.30 38.35 3.08
N TRP A 207 -1.67 38.81 4.28
CA TRP A 207 -2.09 40.21 4.50
C TRP A 207 -0.93 41.16 4.81
N LYS A 208 0.19 40.65 5.36
CA LYS A 208 1.39 41.46 5.65
C LYS A 208 2.23 41.78 4.41
N GLN A 209 2.01 41.09 3.28
CA GLN A 209 2.74 41.33 2.03
C GLN A 209 2.11 42.43 1.14
N ARG A 210 0.99 43.04 1.54
CA ARG A 210 0.28 44.08 0.75
C ARG A 210 0.32 45.49 1.33
N LEU A 211 1.05 45.71 2.43
CA LEU A 211 1.20 47.02 3.09
C LEU A 211 2.63 47.59 3.06
N ILE A 212 3.51 47.08 2.20
CA ILE A 212 4.86 47.62 2.04
C ILE A 212 5.08 47.97 0.55
N PHE A 213 4.48 49.08 0.13
CA PHE A 213 5.09 49.92 -0.90
C PHE A 213 5.63 51.16 -0.20
N PRO A 214 6.96 51.31 -0.05
CA PRO A 214 7.56 52.60 0.17
C PRO A 214 8.18 53.09 -1.15
N PHE A 215 7.56 54.13 -1.67
CA PHE A 215 8.24 55.15 -2.46
C PHE A 215 9.41 55.70 -1.63
N GLY A 216 10.57 55.91 -2.25
CA GLY A 216 11.56 56.88 -1.76
C GLY A 216 12.70 56.36 -0.87
N SER A 217 13.83 56.08 -1.51
CA SER A 217 15.14 56.69 -1.26
C SER A 217 15.51 57.13 0.18
N SER A 218 16.57 56.49 0.67
CA SER A 218 17.72 57.03 1.41
C SER A 218 17.71 57.07 2.95
N SER A 219 18.77 56.44 3.48
CA SER A 219 19.59 56.85 4.62
C SER A 219 19.28 56.30 6.01
N THR A 220 20.36 55.81 6.62
CA THR A 220 20.67 55.63 8.06
C THR A 220 20.23 54.33 8.75
N ALA A 221 21.25 53.51 9.08
CA ALA A 221 21.22 52.51 10.14
C ALA A 221 21.20 53.20 11.51
N PRO A 222 20.69 52.54 12.58
CA PRO A 222 21.61 51.79 13.46
C PRO A 222 21.10 50.42 13.94
N GLN A 223 22.07 49.60 14.39
CA GLN A 223 21.97 48.23 14.93
C GLN A 223 21.18 48.11 16.24
N GLU A 224 20.49 46.97 16.43
CA GLU A 224 20.32 46.32 17.74
C GLU A 224 20.32 44.78 17.60
N LYS A 225 20.92 44.10 18.59
CA LYS A 225 21.25 42.67 18.68
C LYS A 225 20.11 41.82 19.28
N SER A 226 20.23 40.49 19.15
CA SER A 226 19.59 39.34 19.86
C SER A 226 18.83 38.42 18.89
N ASP A 227 18.98 37.09 18.84
CA ASP A 227 19.79 36.10 19.56
C ASP A 227 20.11 34.96 18.57
N GLU A 228 21.37 34.55 18.52
CA GLU A 228 21.82 33.34 17.81
C GLU A 228 21.34 32.11 18.58
N LYS A 229 20.46 31.30 17.97
CA LYS A 229 20.28 29.91 18.39
C LYS A 229 21.32 29.08 17.66
N GLU A 230 22.36 28.74 18.41
CA GLU A 230 23.43 27.82 18.05
C GLU A 230 22.86 26.53 17.46
N SER A 231 23.19 26.28 16.20
CA SER A 231 23.14 24.96 15.60
C SER A 231 24.29 24.13 16.19
N HIS A 232 23.97 23.21 17.09
CA HIS A 232 24.91 22.13 17.41
C HIS A 232 25.00 21.20 16.19
N GLU A 233 25.96 21.49 15.30
CA GLU A 233 26.48 20.52 14.33
C GLU A 233 27.03 19.32 15.10
N THR A 234 26.28 18.22 15.11
CA THR A 234 26.75 16.99 15.73
C THR A 234 27.72 16.31 14.78
N ASN A 235 29.00 16.35 15.17
CA ASN A 235 30.14 15.87 14.42
C ASN A 235 29.98 14.37 14.10
N SER A 236 29.96 14.03 12.81
CA SER A 236 29.78 12.65 12.31
C SER A 236 30.91 11.68 12.68
N LYS A 237 31.96 12.14 13.39
CA LYS A 237 33.15 11.35 13.75
C LYS A 237 33.18 10.89 15.22
N GLU A 238 32.22 11.33 16.03
CA GLU A 238 32.15 10.96 17.45
C GLU A 238 31.00 9.97 17.69
N ILE A 239 31.20 9.06 18.64
CA ILE A 239 30.16 8.12 19.07
C ILE A 239 29.09 8.92 19.81
N TYR A 240 27.89 8.94 19.27
CA TYR A 240 26.76 9.62 19.87
C TYR A 240 26.21 8.80 21.05
N LYS A 241 26.44 9.30 22.26
CA LYS A 241 25.98 8.66 23.49
C LYS A 241 24.50 8.93 23.70
N ILE A 242 23.70 7.87 23.74
CA ILE A 242 22.27 7.93 24.01
C ILE A 242 22.06 8.02 25.52
N THR A 243 21.79 9.23 26.00
CA THR A 243 21.38 9.50 27.38
C THR A 243 19.86 9.50 27.51
N GLU A 244 19.34 9.48 28.73
CA GLU A 244 17.91 9.60 29.00
C GLU A 244 17.32 10.92 28.45
N GLU A 245 18.06 12.02 28.54
CA GLU A 245 17.64 13.30 27.96
C GLU A 245 17.53 13.25 26.43
N ALA A 246 18.43 12.52 25.77
CA ALA A 246 18.40 12.37 24.32
C ALA A 246 17.13 11.63 23.88
N LEU A 247 16.73 10.57 24.61
CA LEU A 247 15.47 9.84 24.37
C LEU A 247 14.21 10.70 24.56
N GLN A 248 14.27 11.76 25.38
CA GLN A 248 13.15 12.67 25.58
C GLN A 248 13.10 13.81 24.54
N LYS A 249 14.25 14.20 23.99
CA LYS A 249 14.38 15.37 23.13
C LYS A 249 14.33 15.02 21.64
N ASN A 250 15.19 14.12 21.18
CA ASN A 250 15.44 13.92 19.75
C ASN A 250 15.84 12.49 19.35
N CYS A 251 15.78 11.51 20.26
CA CYS A 251 16.10 10.11 19.98
C CYS A 251 14.88 9.21 20.12
N VAL A 252 14.60 8.40 19.10
CA VAL A 252 13.45 7.49 19.06
C VAL A 252 13.93 6.05 18.87
N ARG A 253 13.33 5.09 19.58
CA ARG A 253 13.62 3.67 19.41
C ARG A 253 12.85 3.12 18.22
N ALA A 254 13.50 2.37 17.32
CA ALA A 254 12.83 1.82 16.16
C ALA A 254 11.93 0.61 16.51
N ASP A 255 10.69 0.66 16.03
CA ASP A 255 9.69 -0.42 16.20
C ASP A 255 10.05 -1.72 15.47
N CYS A 256 10.97 -1.68 14.50
CA CYS A 256 11.34 -2.88 13.74
C CYS A 256 12.26 -3.83 14.51
N CYS A 257 13.04 -3.32 15.46
CA CYS A 257 14.04 -4.11 16.18
C CYS A 257 14.04 -3.89 17.69
N HIS A 258 13.24 -2.96 18.20
CA HIS A 258 13.05 -2.67 19.62
C HIS A 258 14.39 -2.66 20.39
N PRO A 259 15.32 -1.75 20.04
CA PRO A 259 16.63 -1.73 20.67
C PRO A 259 16.52 -1.30 22.13
N ILE A 260 17.22 -2.02 23.00
CA ILE A 260 17.23 -1.80 24.45
C ILE A 260 18.64 -1.45 24.94
N PRO A 261 18.78 -0.76 26.09
CA PRO A 261 20.08 -0.51 26.70
C PRO A 261 20.91 -1.79 26.82
N GLY A 262 22.13 -1.75 26.28
CA GLY A 262 23.05 -2.90 26.19
C GLY A 262 23.10 -3.58 24.82
N ASP A 263 22.15 -3.33 23.92
CA ASP A 263 22.24 -3.80 22.53
C ASP A 263 23.32 -3.04 21.74
N ASP A 264 23.97 -3.72 20.78
CA ASP A 264 24.79 -3.05 19.77
C ASP A 264 23.90 -2.29 18.77
N ILE A 265 24.01 -0.97 18.79
CA ILE A 265 23.12 -0.06 18.08
C ILE A 265 23.84 0.82 17.05
N LEU A 266 23.02 1.43 16.20
CA LEU A 266 23.38 2.54 15.33
C LEU A 266 22.24 3.57 15.34
N GLY A 267 22.59 4.83 15.11
CA GLY A 267 21.63 5.91 14.91
C GLY A 267 21.42 6.19 13.44
N TYR A 268 20.20 6.49 13.04
CA TYR A 268 19.89 7.06 11.73
C TYR A 268 19.34 8.47 11.91
N ARG A 269 20.00 9.46 11.31
CA ARG A 269 19.56 10.86 11.33
C ARG A 269 18.47 11.09 10.29
N GLU A 270 17.27 11.37 10.75
CA GLU A 270 16.15 11.79 9.91
C GLU A 270 16.29 13.25 9.47
N LEU A 271 15.44 13.69 8.55
CA LEU A 271 15.48 15.05 7.99
C LEU A 271 15.22 16.13 9.04
N ASP A 272 14.46 15.80 10.08
CA ASP A 272 14.10 16.71 11.17
C ASP A 272 15.15 16.71 12.31
N ASN A 273 16.36 16.20 12.05
CA ASN A 273 17.43 16.00 13.04
C ASN A 273 17.10 15.04 14.19
N ASN A 274 15.98 14.31 14.13
CA ASN A 274 15.70 13.20 15.02
C ASN A 274 16.60 12.00 14.69
N ILE A 275 17.01 11.27 15.73
CA ILE A 275 17.89 10.11 15.63
C ILE A 275 17.06 8.86 15.96
N THR A 276 16.80 8.04 14.95
CA THR A 276 16.13 6.77 15.12
C THR A 276 17.16 5.67 15.40
N ILE A 277 17.06 5.06 16.58
CA ILE A 277 17.99 4.03 17.07
C ILE A 277 17.55 2.68 16.52
N HIS A 278 18.48 1.95 15.90
CA HIS A 278 18.28 0.58 15.44
C HIS A 278 19.37 -0.34 16.02
N LYS A 279 19.05 -1.64 16.19
CA LYS A 279 20.07 -2.67 16.36
C LYS A 279 20.93 -2.76 15.10
N ARG A 280 22.25 -2.96 15.26
CA ARG A 280 23.19 -3.02 14.13
C ARG A 280 22.86 -4.12 13.11
N GLN A 281 22.27 -5.22 13.56
CA GLN A 281 21.86 -6.37 12.74
C GLN A 281 20.43 -6.26 12.17
N CYS A 282 19.75 -5.13 12.34
CA CYS A 282 18.38 -4.96 11.84
C CYS A 282 18.33 -4.95 10.30
N PRO A 283 17.47 -5.76 9.65
CA PRO A 283 17.33 -5.77 8.19
C PRO A 283 16.90 -4.42 7.60
N VAL A 284 16.05 -3.68 8.32
CA VAL A 284 15.62 -2.33 7.93
C VAL A 284 16.81 -1.37 8.01
N ALA A 285 17.59 -1.45 9.08
CA ALA A 285 18.79 -0.62 9.24
C ALA A 285 19.84 -0.93 8.16
N ALA A 286 20.00 -2.20 7.75
CA ALA A 286 20.89 -2.58 6.67
C ALA A 286 20.50 -1.92 5.33
N ARG A 287 19.20 -1.86 5.03
CA ARG A 287 18.67 -1.17 3.85
C ARG A 287 18.91 0.34 3.94
N ILE A 288 18.61 0.97 5.08
CA ILE A 288 18.84 2.40 5.32
C ILE A 288 20.33 2.75 5.18
N LYS A 289 21.22 1.94 5.76
CA LYS A 289 22.68 2.10 5.66
C LYS A 289 23.17 2.04 4.21
N SER A 290 22.56 1.20 3.39
CA SER A 290 22.91 1.06 1.97
C SER A 290 22.43 2.24 1.14
N SER A 291 21.24 2.78 1.43
CA SER A 291 20.66 3.90 0.68
C SER A 291 21.08 5.28 1.17
N TYR A 292 21.37 5.44 2.47
CA TYR A 292 21.57 6.72 3.16
C TYR A 292 22.75 6.65 4.15
N GLY A 293 23.86 6.05 3.71
CA GLY A 293 25.04 5.84 4.57
C GLY A 293 25.59 7.10 5.22
N ASN A 294 25.47 8.25 4.57
CA ASN A 294 25.89 9.56 5.09
C ASN A 294 25.06 10.09 6.27
N ARG A 295 23.95 9.44 6.59
CA ARG A 295 23.07 9.79 7.72
C ARG A 295 23.14 8.79 8.87
N ILE A 296 24.02 7.80 8.76
CA ILE A 296 24.26 6.83 9.82
C ILE A 296 25.23 7.43 10.83
N ILE A 297 24.85 7.38 12.10
CA ILE A 297 25.64 7.85 13.23
C ILE A 297 26.04 6.62 14.06
N ALA A 298 27.30 6.54 14.47
CA ALA A 298 27.72 5.57 15.47
C ALA A 298 27.10 5.97 16.82
N ALA A 299 26.34 5.07 17.44
CA ALA A 299 25.65 5.35 18.70
C ALA A 299 25.96 4.27 19.74
N GLU A 300 25.95 4.64 21.01
CA GLU A 300 26.15 3.75 22.15
C GLU A 300 25.22 4.14 23.29
N TRP A 301 24.78 3.16 24.09
CA TRP A 301 23.93 3.41 25.25
C TRP A 301 24.75 3.98 26.41
N ASP A 302 24.28 5.07 27.00
CA ASP A 302 24.85 5.67 28.21
C ASP A 302 23.73 5.84 29.25
N ILE A 303 23.13 4.70 29.63
CA ILE A 303 21.99 4.63 30.54
C ILE A 303 22.25 3.48 31.52
N GLU A 304 22.43 3.81 32.80
CA GLU A 304 22.78 2.81 33.81
C GLU A 304 21.56 2.13 34.46
N ASN A 305 20.40 2.81 34.58
CA ASN A 305 19.25 2.28 35.31
C ASN A 305 17.89 2.78 34.78
N MET A 306 17.39 2.19 33.69
CA MET A 306 16.04 2.48 33.18
C MET A 306 15.24 1.18 33.03
N SER A 307 13.99 1.18 33.51
CA SER A 307 13.03 0.11 33.26
C SER A 307 12.34 0.32 31.90
N PHE A 308 12.24 -0.73 31.10
CA PHE A 308 11.59 -0.68 29.79
C PHE A 308 10.72 -1.92 29.58
N LEU A 309 9.68 -1.77 28.77
CA LEU A 309 8.77 -2.84 28.42
C LEU A 309 9.42 -3.71 27.34
N VAL A 310 9.56 -5.01 27.62
CA VAL A 310 10.06 -5.99 26.66
C VAL A 310 8.97 -7.01 26.33
N THR A 311 8.92 -7.41 25.06
CA THR A 311 8.13 -8.56 24.63
C THR A 311 9.07 -9.75 24.54
N ILE A 312 8.81 -10.79 25.35
CA ILE A 312 9.59 -12.03 25.34
C ILE A 312 8.84 -13.06 24.51
N TYR A 313 9.52 -13.67 23.54
CA TYR A 313 8.99 -14.81 22.80
C TYR A 313 9.51 -16.10 23.43
N ILE A 314 8.60 -16.94 23.91
CA ILE A 314 8.92 -18.24 24.53
C ILE A 314 8.48 -19.34 23.57
N ARG A 315 9.40 -20.25 23.23
CA ARG A 315 9.12 -21.44 22.41
C ARG A 315 9.44 -22.68 23.23
N GLY A 316 8.46 -23.57 23.38
CA GLY A 316 8.59 -24.80 24.13
C GLY A 316 7.87 -25.97 23.47
N ILE A 317 8.03 -27.15 24.06
CA ILE A 317 7.24 -28.34 23.72
C ILE A 317 5.94 -28.26 24.52
N ASP A 318 4.81 -28.45 23.84
CA ASP A 318 3.49 -28.38 24.46
C ASP A 318 3.20 -29.66 25.26
N ASN A 319 3.25 -29.58 26.59
CA ASN A 319 2.76 -30.61 27.51
C ASN A 319 1.54 -30.10 28.29
N LEU A 320 0.72 -31.02 28.77
CA LEU A 320 -0.49 -30.73 29.53
C LEU A 320 -0.12 -30.04 30.87
N GLY A 321 -0.38 -28.74 30.99
CA GLY A 321 -0.07 -27.92 32.17
C GLY A 321 1.11 -26.95 32.02
N THR A 322 1.86 -26.98 30.91
CA THR A 322 3.11 -26.20 30.72
C THR A 322 2.95 -24.68 30.82
N LEU A 323 1.77 -24.13 30.55
CA LEU A 323 1.52 -22.69 30.63
C LEU A 323 1.30 -22.18 32.06
N ASN A 324 1.04 -23.09 33.01
CA ASN A 324 0.80 -22.75 34.42
C ASN A 324 2.07 -22.88 35.29
N GLU A 325 3.16 -23.43 34.74
CA GLU A 325 4.49 -23.50 35.37
C GLU A 325 5.34 -22.28 34.94
#